data_AF-A0A420M7J5-F1
#
_entry.id   AF-A0A420M7J5-F1
#
_cell.length_a   1.000
_cell.length_b   1.000
_cell.length_c   1.000
_cell.angle_alpha   90.00
_cell.angle_beta   90.00
_cell.angle_gamma   90.00
#
_symmetry.space_group_name_H-M   'P 1'
#
loop_
_entity.id
_entity.type
_entity.pdbx_description
1 polymer ?
#
loop_
_entity_poly.entity_id
_entity_poly.type
_entity_poly.pdbx_seq_one_letter_code
_entity_poly.pdbx_strand_id
1 'polypeptide(L)'
;MSNSSTEARILLALQALQNNPKLSVRRAADTYEVPRNTLRRRQNGIQSRRDTTQKSRRLSNLEEEIVVHFILDLDSRGFPPRHSFIEEMANSLLADRKAPPVGKRWAHNFVKRQPELKTHFFRKYDYQRAKCEDPTIIRNWFKLV
;
A
#
# COMPACT_ATOMS: atom_id res chain seq x y z
N MET A 1 -14.16 6.93 24.80
CA MET A 1 -12.92 7.01 25.60
C MET A 1 -11.75 7.15 24.64
N SER A 2 -11.04 8.28 24.70
CA SER A 2 -9.98 8.63 23.75
C SER A 2 -8.76 7.73 23.95
N ASN A 3 -8.59 6.73 23.09
CA ASN A 3 -7.31 6.03 22.96
C ASN A 3 -6.28 7.01 22.40
N SER A 4 -5.69 7.85 23.27
CA SER A 4 -4.53 8.66 22.88
C SER A 4 -3.47 7.66 22.40
N SER A 5 -3.12 7.74 21.11
CA SER A 5 -2.13 6.86 20.52
C SER A 5 -0.88 6.85 21.40
N THR A 6 -0.36 5.68 21.77
CA THR A 6 0.87 5.56 22.56
C THR A 6 2.03 6.35 21.93
N GLU A 7 2.06 6.45 20.59
CA GLU A 7 3.03 7.28 19.86
C GLU A 7 2.84 8.78 20.12
N ALA A 8 1.61 9.28 20.29
CA ALA A 8 1.37 10.68 20.61
C ALA A 8 1.98 11.05 21.98
N ARG A 9 1.84 10.15 22.97
CA ARG A 9 2.47 10.32 24.30
C ARG A 9 4.00 10.32 24.21
N ILE A 10 4.56 9.47 23.36
CA ILE A 10 6.00 9.43 23.09
C ILE A 10 6.48 10.74 22.46
N LEU A 11 5.75 11.28 21.47
CA LEU A 11 6.09 12.56 20.84
C LEU A 11 6.07 13.71 21.85
N LEU A 12 5.05 13.77 22.72
CA LEU A 12 5.00 14.75 23.81
C LEU A 12 6.18 14.59 24.78
N ALA A 13 6.56 13.37 25.12
CA ALA A 13 7.72 13.09 25.98
C ALA A 13 9.04 13.52 25.32
N LEU A 14 9.19 13.34 24.00
CA LEU A 14 10.36 13.82 23.26
C LEU A 14 10.42 15.34 23.22
N GLN A 15 9.28 16.01 23.01
CA GLN A 15 9.19 17.46 23.06
C GLN A 15 9.55 18.02 24.45
N ALA A 16 9.11 17.35 25.52
CA ALA A 16 9.49 17.72 26.89
C ALA A 16 10.99 17.59 27.16
N LEU A 17 11.64 16.57 26.60
CA LEU A 17 13.09 16.38 26.69
C LEU A 17 13.86 17.44 25.90
N GLN A 18 13.33 17.89 24.76
CA GLN A 18 13.92 19.00 23.99
C GLN A 18 13.79 20.33 24.73
N ASN A 19 12.64 20.60 25.34
CA ASN A 19 12.36 21.85 26.04
C ASN A 19 13.09 21.97 27.39
N ASN A 20 13.45 20.85 28.02
CA ASN A 20 14.10 20.84 29.33
C ASN A 20 15.35 19.94 29.34
N PRO A 21 16.56 20.53 29.14
CA PRO A 21 17.82 19.79 29.15
C PRO A 21 18.16 19.06 30.45
N LYS A 22 17.55 19.47 31.58
CA LYS A 22 17.76 18.83 32.90
C LYS A 22 16.82 17.63 33.12
N LEU A 23 15.82 17.45 32.26
CA LEU A 23 14.85 16.36 32.39
C LEU A 23 15.48 15.04 31.94
N SER A 24 15.51 14.06 32.83
CA SER A 24 16.00 12.73 32.46
C SER A 24 14.97 11.96 31.65
N VAL A 25 15.44 11.10 30.73
CA VAL A 25 14.58 10.19 29.94
C VAL A 25 13.71 9.31 30.85
N ARG A 26 14.22 8.93 32.03
CA ARG A 26 13.45 8.15 33.01
C ARG A 26 12.26 8.95 33.56
N ARG A 27 12.52 10.19 33.99
CA ARG A 27 11.47 11.06 34.54
C ARG A 27 10.43 11.42 33.49
N ALA A 28 10.85 11.71 32.25
CA ALA A 28 9.93 11.92 31.13
C ALA A 28 9.08 10.67 30.84
N ALA A 29 9.70 9.48 30.84
CA ALA A 29 8.97 8.23 30.64
C ALA A 29 7.89 8.00 31.72
N ASP A 30 8.21 8.28 32.98
CA ASP A 30 7.27 8.15 34.10
C ASP A 30 6.14 9.21 34.02
N THR A 31 6.47 10.48 33.78
CA THR A 31 5.47 11.57 33.65
C THR A 31 4.48 11.34 32.52
N TYR A 32 4.96 10.86 31.36
CA TYR A 32 4.14 10.62 30.19
C TYR A 32 3.64 9.18 30.10
N GLU A 33 3.82 8.35 31.15
CA GLU A 33 3.52 6.91 31.25
C GLU A 33 3.84 6.12 29.96
N VAL A 34 5.05 6.30 29.44
CA VAL A 34 5.57 5.56 28.28
C VAL A 34 6.73 4.66 28.72
N PRO A 35 6.89 3.45 28.13
CA PRO A 35 8.04 2.62 28.46
C PRO A 35 9.36 3.33 28.14
N ARG A 36 10.25 3.44 29.13
CA ARG A 36 11.56 4.11 29.02
C ARG A 36 12.37 3.63 27.81
N ASN A 37 12.36 2.33 27.53
CA ASN A 37 13.08 1.75 26.40
C ASN A 37 12.52 2.22 25.06
N THR A 38 11.20 2.38 24.95
CA THR A 38 10.55 2.88 23.74
C THR A 38 10.88 4.35 23.51
N LEU A 39 10.82 5.17 24.57
CA LEU A 39 11.18 6.59 24.49
C LEU A 39 12.64 6.79 24.07
N ARG A 40 13.57 6.03 24.68
CA ARG A 40 14.99 6.06 24.31
C ARG A 40 15.23 5.63 22.86
N ARG A 41 14.53 4.58 22.38
CA ARG A 41 14.61 4.16 20.97
C ARG A 41 14.18 5.28 20.02
N ARG A 42 13.08 5.96 20.35
CA ARG A 42 12.54 7.07 19.54
C ARG A 42 13.45 8.29 19.57
N GLN A 43 14.06 8.60 20.71
CA GLN A 43 15.09 9.64 20.84
C GLN A 43 16.31 9.33 19.95
N ASN A 44 16.67 8.06 19.81
CA ASN A 44 17.74 7.61 18.92
C ASN A 44 17.30 7.53 17.43
N GLY A 45 16.13 8.07 17.07
CA GLY A 45 15.64 8.08 15.68
C GLY A 45 15.01 6.78 15.20
N ILE A 46 14.83 5.78 16.07
CA ILE A 46 14.17 4.52 15.68
C ILE A 46 12.67 4.77 15.58
N GLN A 47 12.13 4.70 14.37
CA GLN A 47 10.71 4.85 14.08
C GLN A 47 9.87 3.71 14.65
N SER A 48 8.56 3.92 14.73
CA SER A 48 7.64 2.86 15.11
C SER A 48 7.57 1.80 14.00
N ARG A 49 7.21 0.56 14.37
CA ARG A 49 7.00 -0.49 13.36
C ARG A 49 5.87 -0.14 12.39
N ARG A 50 4.92 0.71 12.79
CA ARG A 50 3.82 1.16 11.94
C ARG A 50 4.32 2.15 10.88
N ASP A 51 5.25 3.01 11.27
CA ASP A 51 5.80 4.05 10.39
C ASP A 51 7.02 3.55 9.60
N THR A 52 7.61 2.42 10.00
CA THR A 52 8.73 1.79 9.29
C THR A 52 8.25 1.19 7.98
N THR A 53 8.78 1.70 6.86
CA THR A 53 8.56 1.10 5.54
C THR A 53 9.02 -0.36 5.52
N GLN A 54 8.10 -1.27 5.24
CA GLN A 54 8.44 -2.69 5.12
C GLN A 54 9.40 -2.91 3.96
N LYS A 55 10.47 -3.70 4.16
CA LYS A 55 11.41 -4.09 3.11
C LYS A 55 10.74 -4.76 1.89
N SER A 56 9.54 -5.31 2.09
CA SER A 56 8.71 -5.92 1.06
C SER A 56 7.93 -4.93 0.19
N ARG A 57 7.92 -3.61 0.47
CA ARG A 57 7.21 -2.64 -0.38
C ARG A 57 7.83 -2.52 -1.76
N ARG A 58 9.16 -2.64 -1.89
CA ARG A 58 9.97 -2.55 -3.14
C ARG A 58 9.84 -1.22 -3.90
N LEU A 59 8.63 -0.69 -4.04
CA LEU A 59 8.30 0.60 -4.63
C LEU A 59 8.26 1.70 -3.57
N SER A 60 8.47 2.94 -4.01
CA SER A 60 8.28 4.16 -3.20
C SER A 60 6.79 4.45 -3.00
N ASN A 61 6.46 5.34 -2.06
CA ASN A 61 5.06 5.73 -1.83
C ASN A 61 4.42 6.32 -3.09
N LEU A 62 5.16 7.18 -3.82
CA LEU A 62 4.70 7.79 -5.06
C LEU A 62 4.45 6.75 -6.17
N GLU A 63 5.33 5.77 -6.29
CA GLU A 63 5.13 4.69 -7.26
C GLU A 63 3.93 3.81 -6.91
N GLU A 64 3.78 3.44 -5.63
CA GLU A 64 2.61 2.69 -5.19
C GLU A 64 1.32 3.47 -5.47
N GLU A 65 1.31 4.79 -5.25
CA GLU A 65 0.17 5.67 -5.53
C GLU A 65 -0.18 5.73 -7.03
N ILE A 66 0.83 5.90 -7.90
CA ILE A 66 0.63 5.87 -9.36
C ILE A 66 0.08 4.52 -9.81
N VAL A 67 0.61 3.41 -9.28
CA VAL A 67 0.13 2.06 -9.58
C VAL A 67 -1.34 1.89 -9.14
N VAL A 68 -1.72 2.39 -7.96
CA VAL A 68 -3.11 2.37 -7.49
C VAL A 68 -4.02 3.16 -8.42
N HIS A 69 -3.65 4.41 -8.74
CA HIS A 69 -4.44 5.24 -9.65
C HIS A 69 -4.63 4.58 -11.02
N PHE A 70 -3.59 3.98 -11.57
CA PHE A 70 -3.68 3.27 -12.84
C PHE A 70 -4.61 2.06 -12.77
N ILE A 71 -4.56 1.28 -11.68
CA ILE A 71 -5.48 0.16 -11.46
C ILE A 71 -6.93 0.64 -11.41
N LEU A 72 -7.20 1.74 -10.70
CA LEU A 72 -8.55 2.32 -10.59
C LEU A 72 -9.05 2.89 -11.92
N ASP A 73 -8.18 3.53 -12.71
CA ASP A 73 -8.52 4.00 -14.06
C ASP A 73 -8.88 2.83 -14.99
N LEU A 74 -8.10 1.75 -14.96
CA LEU A 74 -8.40 0.53 -15.72
C LEU A 74 -9.73 -0.12 -15.31
N ASP A 75 -10.01 -0.20 -14.00
CA ASP A 75 -11.28 -0.71 -13.47
C ASP A 75 -12.47 0.16 -13.91
N SER A 76 -12.31 1.49 -13.89
CA SER A 76 -13.35 2.43 -14.34
C SER A 76 -13.74 2.24 -15.81
N ARG A 77 -12.82 1.74 -16.63
CA ARG A 77 -13.03 1.41 -18.05
C ARG A 77 -13.57 -0.01 -18.26
N GLY A 78 -13.78 -0.77 -17.20
CA GLY A 78 -14.26 -2.16 -17.24
C GLY A 78 -13.17 -3.21 -17.45
N PHE A 79 -11.90 -2.85 -17.26
CA PHE A 79 -10.74 -3.73 -17.47
C PHE A 79 -9.88 -3.89 -16.21
N PRO A 80 -10.41 -4.45 -15.09
CA PRO A 80 -9.60 -4.59 -13.89
C PRO A 80 -8.40 -5.53 -14.14
N PRO A 81 -7.19 -5.09 -13.77
CA PRO A 81 -5.98 -5.84 -14.05
C PRO A 81 -5.85 -7.09 -13.16
N ARG A 82 -5.18 -8.11 -13.71
CA ARG A 82 -4.80 -9.31 -12.94
C ARG A 82 -3.56 -9.03 -12.08
N HIS A 83 -3.35 -9.83 -11.04
CA HIS A 83 -2.14 -9.74 -10.20
C HIS A 83 -0.83 -9.84 -11.01
N SER A 84 -0.78 -10.68 -12.06
CA SER A 84 0.40 -10.80 -12.93
C SER A 84 0.73 -9.48 -13.63
N PHE A 85 -0.29 -8.75 -14.08
CA PHE A 85 -0.10 -7.46 -14.74
C PHE A 85 0.38 -6.39 -13.76
N ILE A 86 -0.12 -6.41 -12.51
CA ILE A 86 0.38 -5.51 -11.45
C ILE A 86 1.84 -5.81 -11.11
N GLU A 87 2.22 -7.09 -11.11
CA GLU A 87 3.61 -7.53 -10.93
C GLU A 87 4.51 -7.06 -12.10
N GLU A 88 4.06 -7.22 -13.34
CA GLU A 88 4.77 -6.76 -14.54
C GLU A 88 5.00 -5.25 -14.50
N MET A 89 3.96 -4.46 -14.22
CA MET A 89 4.09 -3.00 -14.12
C MET A 89 5.10 -2.57 -13.03
N ALA A 90 5.07 -3.22 -11.87
CA ALA A 90 6.04 -2.96 -10.81
C ALA A 90 7.46 -3.36 -11.23
N ASN A 91 7.62 -4.47 -11.93
CA ASN A 91 8.92 -4.92 -12.44
C ASN A 91 9.46 -4.01 -13.54
N SER A 92 8.60 -3.42 -14.39
CA SER A 92 9.02 -2.40 -15.36
C SER A 92 9.63 -1.18 -14.67
N LEU A 93 8.97 -0.64 -13.64
CA LEU A 93 9.49 0.48 -12.85
C LEU A 93 10.82 0.14 -12.16
N LEU A 94 10.95 -1.08 -11.65
CA LEU A 94 12.18 -1.55 -11.02
C LEU A 94 13.31 -1.77 -12.04
N ALA A 95 13.00 -2.24 -13.24
CA ALA A 95 13.97 -2.44 -14.31
C ALA A 95 14.58 -1.10 -14.75
N ASP A 96 13.77 -0.05 -14.87
CA ASP A 96 14.24 1.32 -15.18
C ASP A 96 15.23 1.83 -14.12
N ARG A 97 15.06 1.40 -12.87
CA ARG A 97 15.95 1.71 -11.74
C ARG A 97 17.13 0.77 -11.59
N LYS A 98 17.28 -0.23 -12.47
CA LYS A 98 18.26 -1.32 -12.35
C LYS A 98 18.16 -2.07 -11.01
N ALA A 99 16.94 -2.19 -10.47
CA ALA A 99 16.65 -2.88 -9.23
C ALA A 99 16.19 -4.32 -9.48
N PRO A 100 16.39 -5.25 -8.53
CA PRO A 100 15.92 -6.62 -8.66
C PRO A 100 14.39 -6.68 -8.67
N PRO A 101 13.78 -7.67 -9.35
CA PRO A 101 12.35 -7.78 -9.47
C PRO A 101 11.65 -8.03 -8.12
N VAL A 102 10.34 -7.82 -8.12
CA VAL A 102 9.48 -8.15 -6.97
C VAL A 102 9.41 -9.67 -6.78
N GLY A 103 9.07 -10.09 -5.56
CA GLY A 103 8.89 -11.51 -5.25
C GLY A 103 7.49 -12.03 -5.63
N LYS A 104 7.33 -13.34 -5.80
CA LYS A 104 6.07 -14.02 -6.20
C LYS A 104 4.80 -13.61 -5.42
N ARG A 105 4.93 -13.25 -4.14
CA ARG A 105 3.78 -12.85 -3.29
C ARG A 105 3.59 -11.34 -3.23
N TRP A 106 4.39 -10.56 -3.94
CA TRP A 106 4.41 -9.11 -3.83
C TRP A 106 3.09 -8.49 -4.31
N ALA A 107 2.59 -8.84 -5.50
CA ALA A 107 1.35 -8.28 -6.03
C ALA A 107 0.13 -8.57 -5.13
N HIS A 108 0.04 -9.80 -4.60
CA HIS A 108 -1.00 -10.15 -3.64
C HIS A 108 -0.91 -9.31 -2.35
N ASN A 109 0.29 -9.18 -1.79
CA ASN A 109 0.51 -8.38 -0.58
C ASN A 109 0.31 -6.88 -0.84
N PHE A 110 0.64 -6.40 -2.04
CA PHE A 110 0.42 -5.02 -2.46
C PHE A 110 -1.07 -4.70 -2.42
N VAL A 111 -1.91 -5.49 -3.13
CA VAL A 111 -3.37 -5.31 -3.12
C VAL A 111 -3.93 -5.39 -1.70
N LYS A 112 -3.48 -6.36 -0.88
CA LYS A 112 -3.94 -6.50 0.51
C LYS A 112 -3.62 -5.28 1.39
N ARG A 113 -2.56 -4.52 1.10
CA ARG A 113 -2.18 -3.33 1.87
C ARG A 113 -2.97 -2.09 1.46
N GLN A 114 -3.53 -2.04 0.26
CA GLN A 114 -4.24 -0.87 -0.24
C GLN A 114 -5.73 -1.00 0.06
N PRO A 115 -6.31 -0.17 0.95
CA PRO A 115 -7.72 -0.26 1.31
C PRO A 115 -8.67 0.09 0.14
N GLU A 116 -8.16 0.82 -0.84
CA GLU A 116 -8.88 1.24 -2.04
C GLU A 116 -9.07 0.10 -3.05
N LEU A 117 -8.20 -0.91 -3.02
CA LEU A 117 -8.23 -2.01 -3.97
C LEU A 117 -8.97 -3.22 -3.39
N LYS A 118 -9.88 -3.79 -4.19
CA LYS A 118 -10.59 -5.02 -3.85
C LYS A 118 -10.44 -6.03 -4.96
N THR A 119 -10.18 -7.28 -4.61
CA THR A 119 -10.12 -8.37 -5.58
C THR A 119 -11.53 -8.90 -5.84
N HIS A 120 -11.93 -8.89 -7.10
CA HIS A 120 -13.19 -9.48 -7.55
C HIS A 120 -12.92 -10.70 -8.43
N PHE A 121 -13.75 -11.72 -8.27
CA PHE A 121 -13.73 -12.87 -9.17
C PHE A 121 -14.74 -12.65 -10.29
N PHE A 122 -14.24 -12.69 -11.53
CA PHE A 122 -15.11 -12.71 -12.69
C PHE A 122 -15.93 -14.00 -12.73
N ARG A 123 -17.23 -13.86 -12.99
CA ARG A 123 -18.04 -15.01 -13.37
C ARG A 123 -17.57 -15.49 -14.74
N LYS A 124 -17.47 -16.81 -14.92
CA LYS A 124 -17.18 -17.41 -16.22
C LYS A 124 -18.25 -16.92 -17.21
N TYR A 125 -17.82 -16.53 -18.41
CA TYR A 125 -18.74 -16.18 -19.48
C TYR A 125 -19.69 -17.35 -19.77
N ASP A 126 -20.98 -17.07 -19.94
CA ASP A 126 -21.96 -18.11 -20.20
C ASP A 126 -21.69 -18.73 -21.57
N TYR A 127 -21.42 -20.04 -21.58
CA TYR A 127 -21.06 -20.76 -22.80
C TYR A 127 -22.23 -20.86 -23.78
N GLN A 128 -23.46 -20.94 -23.30
CA GLN A 128 -24.63 -20.94 -24.18
C GLN A 128 -24.79 -19.58 -24.85
N ARG A 129 -24.55 -18.50 -24.10
CA ARG A 129 -24.55 -17.15 -24.66
C ARG A 129 -23.49 -16.99 -25.75
N ALA A 130 -22.27 -17.50 -25.53
CA ALA A 130 -21.21 -17.49 -26.54
C ALA A 130 -21.59 -18.23 -27.83
N LYS A 131 -22.35 -19.33 -27.72
CA LYS A 131 -22.84 -20.08 -28.89
C LYS A 131 -23.92 -19.35 -29.68
N CYS A 132 -24.70 -18.50 -29.02
CA CYS A 132 -25.76 -17.72 -29.64
C CYS A 132 -25.26 -16.42 -30.29
N GLU A 133 -23.99 -16.05 -30.12
CA GLU A 133 -23.38 -14.91 -30.82
C GLU A 133 -23.17 -15.24 -32.29
N ASP A 134 -23.76 -14.46 -33.20
CA ASP A 134 -23.48 -14.52 -34.64
C ASP A 134 -22.33 -13.56 -34.98
N PRO A 135 -21.14 -14.07 -35.35
CA PRO A 135 -19.99 -13.23 -35.69
C PRO A 135 -20.26 -12.30 -36.87
N THR A 136 -21.17 -12.67 -37.78
CA THR A 136 -21.51 -11.90 -38.96
C THR A 136 -22.28 -10.64 -38.58
N ILE A 137 -23.26 -10.77 -37.69
CA ILE A 137 -24.06 -9.66 -37.16
C ILE A 137 -23.16 -8.70 -36.37
N ILE A 138 -22.33 -9.25 -35.47
CA ILE A 138 -21.40 -8.45 -34.65
C ILE A 138 -20.44 -7.66 -35.55
N ARG A 139 -19.80 -8.31 -36.54
CA ARG A 139 -18.88 -7.63 -37.47
C ARG A 139 -19.56 -6.57 -38.30
N ASN A 140 -20.77 -6.84 -38.79
CA ASN A 140 -21.51 -5.86 -39.60
C ASN A 140 -21.91 -4.64 -38.77
N TRP A 141 -22.28 -4.82 -37.49
CA TRP A 141 -22.55 -3.71 -36.58
C TRP A 141 -21.32 -2.81 -36.38
N PHE A 142 -20.14 -3.38 -36.09
CA PHE A 142 -18.89 -2.62 -35.93
C PHE A 142 -18.36 -1.97 -37.22
N LYS A 143 -18.87 -2.35 -38.39
CA LYS A 143 -18.58 -1.68 -39.67
C LYS A 143 -19.54 -0.52 -39.98
N LEU A 144 -20.71 -0.53 -39.35
CA LEU A 144 -21.76 0.48 -39.54
C LEU A 144 -21.60 1.68 -38.62
N VAL A 145 -20.99 1.48 -37.44
CA VAL A 145 -20.60 2.51 -36.48
C VAL A 145 -19.19 3.01 -36.80
#